data_AF-A0A415VDD1-F1
#
_entry.id   AF-A0A415VDD1-F1
#
_cell.length_a   1.000
_cell.length_b   1.000
_cell.length_c   1.000
_cell.angle_alpha   90.00
_cell.angle_beta   90.00
_cell.angle_gamma   90.00
#
_symmetry.space_group_name_H-M   'P 1'
#
loop_
_entity.id
_entity.type
_entity.pdbx_description
1 polymer ?
#
loop_
_entity_poly.entity_id
_entity_poly.type
_entity_poly.pdbx_seq_one_letter_code
_entity_poly.pdbx_strand_id
1 'polypeptide(L)' 'MNRGIITISESGTVSMPTDTVWMTMQEIADMYNVFGYYVRKAVKAVFKDGILKEQGVRRHVR' A
#
# COMPACT_ATOMS: atom_id res chain seq x y z
N MET A 1 -8.22 -7.59 12.28
CA MET A 1 -7.06 -8.02 11.48
C MET A 1 -5.87 -7.18 11.95
N ASN A 2 -4.80 -7.79 12.44
CA ASN A 2 -3.60 -7.05 12.82
C ASN A 2 -2.90 -6.57 11.54
N ARG A 3 -2.55 -5.29 11.50
CA ARG A 3 -1.83 -4.66 10.39
C ARG A 3 -0.67 -3.86 10.97
N GLY A 4 0.51 -4.02 10.37
CA GLY A 4 1.61 -3.13 10.66
C GLY A 4 1.31 -1.74 10.12
N ILE A 5 1.47 -0.71 10.95
CA ILE A 5 1.41 0.70 10.55
C ILE A 5 2.83 1.24 10.59
N ILE A 6 3.26 1.86 9.49
CA ILE A 6 4.49 2.63 9.46
C ILE A 6 4.18 3.99 10.09
N THR A 7 4.84 4.33 11.18
CA THR A 7 4.68 5.63 11.84
C THR A 7 5.90 6.49 11.59
N ILE A 8 5.65 7.77 11.32
CA ILE A 8 6.69 8.80 11.18
C ILE A 8 6.43 9.79 12.31
N SER A 9 7.39 9.94 13.22
CA SER A 9 7.30 10.95 14.29
C SER A 9 7.43 12.35 13.70
N GLU A 10 7.03 13.38 14.46
CA GLU A 10 7.25 14.78 14.09
C GLU A 10 8.74 15.10 13.88
N SER A 11 9.63 14.39 14.56
CA SER A 11 11.09 14.48 14.37
C SER A 11 11.61 13.74 13.14
N GLY A 12 10.74 13.15 12.32
CA GLY A 12 11.10 12.41 11.11
C GLY A 12 11.63 10.99 11.37
N THR A 13 11.48 10.45 12.58
CA THR A 13 11.89 9.07 12.88
C THR A 13 10.87 8.11 12.32
N VAL A 14 11.30 7.21 11.42
CA VAL A 14 10.45 6.19 10.81
C VAL A 14 10.52 4.92 11.65
N SER A 15 9.39 4.48 12.20
CA SER A 15 9.27 3.20 12.90
C SER A 15 8.61 2.17 12.00
N MET A 16 9.36 1.12 11.66
CA MET A 16 8.88 0.01 10.86
C MET A 16 8.26 -1.07 11.76
N PRO A 17 7.02 -1.49 11.50
CA PRO A 17 6.41 -2.58 12.26
C PRO A 17 7.06 -3.92 11.92
N THR A 18 7.04 -4.86 12.87
CA THR A 18 7.47 -6.25 12.65
C THR A 18 6.40 -7.08 11.93
N ASP A 19 5.14 -6.66 12.01
CA ASP A 19 4.02 -7.27 11.30
C ASP A 19 4.00 -6.91 9.81
N THR A 20 3.32 -7.74 9.02
CA THR A 20 3.09 -7.44 7.60
C THR A 20 2.34 -6.10 7.45
N VAL A 21 2.95 -5.19 6.71
CA VAL A 21 2.34 -3.93 6.29
C VAL A 21 1.44 -4.19 5.09
N TRP A 22 0.23 -3.67 5.13
CA TRP A 22 -0.66 -3.63 3.99
C TRP A 22 -1.41 -2.30 4.01
N MET A 23 -1.64 -1.76 2.82
CA MET A 23 -2.37 -0.51 2.62
C MET A 23 -3.45 -0.73 1.58
N THR A 24 -4.62 -0.14 1.82
CA THR A 24 -5.69 -0.05 0.84
C THR A 24 -5.28 0.89 -0.29
N MET A 25 -5.93 0.75 -1.45
CA MET A 25 -5.71 1.70 -2.56
C MET A 25 -6.09 3.14 -2.18
N GLN A 26 -6.99 3.32 -1.21
CA GLN A 26 -7.34 4.63 -0.67
C GLN A 26 -6.23 5.20 0.21
N GLU A 27 -5.69 4.43 1.16
CA GLU A 27 -4.55 4.89 1.98
C GLU A 27 -3.33 5.26 1.13
N ILE A 28 -3.07 4.52 0.04
CA ILE A 28 -2.02 4.87 -0.93
C ILE A 28 -2.37 6.18 -1.66
N ALA A 29 -3.62 6.35 -2.06
CA ALA A 29 -4.10 7.55 -2.72
C ALA A 29 -3.94 8.80 -1.82
N ASP A 30 -4.32 8.67 -0.55
CA ASP A 30 -4.19 9.72 0.46
C ASP A 30 -2.73 10.07 0.72
N MET A 31 -1.85 9.06 0.84
CA MET A 31 -0.41 9.26 1.06
C MET A 31 0.26 10.05 -0.08
N TYR A 32 -0.14 9.80 -1.32
CA TYR A 32 0.39 10.51 -2.49
C TYR A 32 -0.43 11.76 -2.86
N ASN A 33 -1.53 12.06 -2.15
CA ASN A 33 -2.49 13.11 -2.49
C ASN A 33 -2.97 13.03 -3.96
N VAL A 34 -3.32 11.81 -4.41
CA VAL A 34 -3.81 11.54 -5.77
C VAL A 34 -5.19 10.89 -5.73
N PHE A 35 -5.93 10.93 -6.83
CA PHE A 35 -7.17 10.17 -6.93
C PHE A 35 -6.91 8.66 -6.98
N GLY A 36 -7.74 7.88 -6.29
CA GLY A 36 -7.67 6.41 -6.29
C GLY A 36 -7.76 5.77 -7.70
N TYR A 37 -8.34 6.48 -8.67
CA TYR A 37 -8.32 6.07 -10.08
C TYR A 37 -6.90 5.92 -10.64
N TYR A 38 -6.01 6.87 -10.34
CA TYR A 38 -4.62 6.82 -10.79
C TYR A 38 -3.85 5.69 -10.11
N VAL A 39 -4.07 5.47 -8.82
CA VAL A 39 -3.50 4.34 -8.08
C VAL A 39 -3.93 3.01 -8.70
N ARG A 40 -5.23 2.84 -8.99
CA ARG A 40 -5.74 1.63 -9.66
C ARG A 40 -5.10 1.41 -11.03
N LYS A 41 -4.90 2.49 -11.80
CA LYS A 41 -4.24 2.43 -13.12
C LYS A 41 -2.77 2.00 -12.98
N ALA A 42 -2.04 2.58 -12.03
CA ALA A 42 -0.65 2.23 -11.76
C ALA A 42 -0.50 0.78 -11.29
N VAL A 43 -1.32 0.33 -10.33
CA VAL A 43 -1.31 -1.06 -9.85
C VAL A 43 -1.57 -2.05 -10.99
N LYS A 44 -2.53 -1.75 -11.88
CA LYS A 44 -2.77 -2.59 -13.06
C LYS A 44 -1.58 -2.65 -14.01
N ALA A 45 -0.88 -1.53 -14.22
CA ALA A 45 0.32 -1.49 -15.05
C ALA A 45 1.43 -2.36 -14.46
N VAL A 46 1.69 -2.25 -13.14
CA VAL A 46 2.67 -3.08 -12.42
C VAL A 46 2.40 -4.57 -12.58
N PHE A 47 1.14 -5.00 -12.55
CA PHE A 47 0.78 -6.40 -12.81
C PHE A 47 0.91 -6.80 -14.27
N LYS A 48 0.52 -5.92 -15.21
CA LYS A 48 0.65 -6.15 -16.65
C LYS A 48 2.11 -6.33 -17.06
N ASP A 49 3.00 -5.54 -16.45
CA ASP A 49 4.43 -5.56 -16.72
C ASP A 49 5.15 -6.71 -15.98
N GLY A 50 4.42 -7.50 -15.19
CA GLY A 50 4.95 -8.68 -14.50
C GLY A 50 5.87 -8.37 -13.31
N ILE A 51 5.99 -7.10 -12.92
CA ILE A 51 6.84 -6.65 -11.80
C ILE A 51 6.36 -7.28 -10.49
N LEU A 52 5.03 -7.36 -10.30
CA LEU A 52 4.42 -8.06 -9.18
C LEU A 52 3.33 -9.01 -9.67
N LYS A 53 3.10 -10.09 -8.91
CA LYS A 53 2.00 -11.02 -9.15
C LYS A 53 0.85 -10.72 -8.20
N GLU A 54 -0.35 -10.51 -8.76
CA GLU A 54 -1.55 -10.16 -8.00
C GLU A 54 -1.85 -11.12 -6.83
N GLN A 55 -1.62 -12.42 -7.06
CA GLN A 55 -1.83 -13.49 -6.07
C GLN A 55 -0.93 -13.36 -4.83
N GLY A 56 0.24 -12.73 -4.95
CA GLY A 56 1.20 -12.58 -3.85
C GLY A 56 1.02 -11.30 -3.04
N VAL A 57 0.25 -10.33 -3.53
CA VAL A 57 0.19 -8.98 -2.94
C VAL A 57 -1.22 -8.48 -2.64
N ARG A 58 -2.28 -9.15 -3.14
CA ARG A 58 -3.65 -8.80 -2.78
C ARG A 58 -4.17 -9.64 -1.62
N ARG A 59 -4.69 -8.96 -0.60
CA ARG A 59 -5.50 -9.55 0.45
C ARG A 59 -6.94 -9.04 0.30
N HIS A 60 -7.90 -9.95 0.21
CA HIS A 60 -9.31 -9.59 0.28
C HIS A 60 -9.68 -9.51 1.76
N VAL A 61 -10.05 -8.32 2.22
CA VAL A 61 -10.70 -8.17 3.52
C VAL A 61 -12.14 -8.67 3.34
N ARG A 62 -12.51 -9.71 4.08
CA ARG A 62 -13.90 -10.20 4.16
C ARG A 62 -14.65 -9.43 5.22
#